data_AF-A0A8C5S005-F1
#
_entry.id   AF-A0A8C5S005-F1
#
_cell.length_a   1.000
_cell.length_b   1.000
_cell.length_c   1.000
_cell.angle_alpha   90.00
_cell.angle_beta   90.00
_cell.angle_gamma   90.00
#
_symmetry.space_group_name_H-M   'P 1'
#
loop_
_entity.id
_entity.type
_entity.pdbx_description
1 polymer ?
#
loop_
_entity_poly.entity_id
_entity_poly.type
_entity_poly.pdbx_seq_one_letter_code
_entity_poly.pdbx_strand_id
1 'polypeptide(L)'
;MRPFEDRPPDAKTWRGAFFVQPPARPALTRALQQARQYNGMCLQGPIGLPGRDGNPGINGIPGTPGIPGRDGLKGEKGECMQESFEESWTPNYKQCSWSALNYGIDLGKIAECTFTKMRTNSALRVLFSGSLRLKCRNACCQRWYFTFNGAECSGPLPIEAIIYLDQGSPELNSTINIHRTSSVEGLCEGINAGLVDVAVWVGTCSDYPRGDASTGWNSVSRIIIEELPK
;
A
#
# COMPACT_ATOMS: atom_id res chain seq x y z
N MET A 1 -16.70 38.43 39.79
CA MET A 1 -17.89 37.68 39.32
C MET A 1 -17.49 36.84 38.14
N ARG A 2 -18.24 35.74 37.99
CA ARG A 2 -18.01 34.53 37.20
C ARG A 2 -17.74 34.73 35.69
N PRO A 3 -17.20 33.68 35.03
CA PRO A 3 -16.65 33.69 33.68
C PRO A 3 -17.77 33.64 32.62
N PHE A 4 -17.49 34.15 31.41
CA PHE A 4 -18.40 33.98 30.28
C PHE A 4 -18.20 32.58 29.69
N GLU A 5 -19.21 31.75 29.94
CA GLU A 5 -19.42 30.41 29.41
C GLU A 5 -19.36 30.33 27.88
N ASP A 6 -18.77 29.23 27.42
CA ASP A 6 -18.97 28.64 26.12
C ASP A 6 -20.46 28.53 25.78
N ARG A 7 -20.84 29.07 24.63
CA ARG A 7 -22.12 28.74 23.99
C ARG A 7 -21.84 28.38 22.52
N PRO A 8 -22.12 27.14 22.09
CA PRO A 8 -21.91 26.72 20.71
C PRO A 8 -22.92 27.41 19.78
N PRO A 9 -22.55 27.76 18.54
CA PRO A 9 -23.51 28.27 17.58
C PRO A 9 -24.45 27.16 17.10
N ASP A 10 -25.73 27.50 17.25
CA ASP A 10 -26.97 26.83 16.87
C ASP A 10 -26.92 25.85 15.70
N ALA A 11 -27.38 24.63 16.00
CA ALA A 11 -27.78 23.62 15.04
C ALA A 11 -29.05 24.04 14.31
N LYS A 12 -28.95 24.74 13.16
CA LYS A 12 -30.12 24.97 12.29
C LYS A 12 -29.85 25.43 10.85
N THR A 13 -28.89 24.85 10.13
CA THR A 13 -28.82 24.98 8.65
C THR A 13 -28.09 23.82 7.98
N TRP A 14 -28.72 22.64 7.93
CA TRP A 14 -28.40 21.60 6.94
C TRP A 14 -29.68 20.92 6.46
N ARG A 15 -30.46 21.60 5.62
CA ARG A 15 -31.38 20.90 4.72
C ARG A 15 -30.61 20.63 3.42
N GLY A 16 -30.43 19.35 3.10
CA GLY A 16 -29.96 18.94 1.78
C GLY A 16 -28.59 18.27 1.75
N ALA A 17 -28.38 17.22 2.55
CA ALA A 17 -27.40 16.19 2.22
C ALA A 17 -28.10 14.84 2.30
N PHE A 18 -28.63 14.38 1.16
CA PHE A 18 -29.00 12.99 1.01
C PHE A 18 -27.71 12.16 1.11
N PHE A 19 -27.44 11.62 2.29
CA PHE A 19 -26.52 10.50 2.43
C PHE A 19 -27.20 9.31 1.76
N VAL A 20 -26.90 9.10 0.47
CA VAL A 20 -27.14 7.79 -0.15
C VAL A 20 -26.13 6.85 0.50
N GLN A 21 -26.57 6.08 1.48
CA GLN A 21 -25.83 4.91 1.92
C GLN A 21 -25.61 4.04 0.68
N PRO A 22 -24.37 3.60 0.37
CA PRO A 22 -24.19 2.63 -0.68
C PRO A 22 -25.01 1.38 -0.30
N PRO A 23 -25.73 0.76 -1.25
CA PRO A 23 -26.49 -0.45 -0.95
C PRO A 23 -25.50 -1.48 -0.40
N ALA A 24 -25.76 -1.96 0.82
CA ALA A 24 -25.08 -3.14 1.34
C ALA A 24 -25.26 -4.24 0.31
N ARG A 25 -24.19 -4.61 -0.41
CA ARG A 25 -24.24 -5.57 -1.51
C ARG A 25 -24.69 -6.92 -0.95
N PRO A 26 -25.92 -7.39 -1.19
CA PRO A 26 -26.44 -8.62 -0.58
C PRO A 26 -25.73 -9.89 -1.10
N ALA A 27 -24.98 -9.77 -2.20
CA ALA A 27 -24.22 -10.85 -2.80
C ALA A 27 -22.98 -11.25 -1.98
N LEU A 28 -22.33 -10.28 -1.31
CA LEU A 28 -21.15 -10.54 -0.46
C LEU A 28 -21.53 -11.30 0.81
N THR A 29 -22.69 -11.00 1.40
CA THR A 29 -23.22 -11.70 2.56
C THR A 29 -23.62 -13.14 2.25
N ARG A 30 -24.17 -13.40 1.06
CA ARG A 30 -24.48 -14.77 0.61
C ARG A 30 -23.22 -15.60 0.33
N ALA A 31 -22.20 -15.00 -0.30
CA ALA A 31 -20.92 -15.67 -0.53
C ALA A 31 -20.19 -15.99 0.79
N LEU A 32 -20.20 -15.08 1.77
CA LEU A 32 -19.64 -15.31 3.11
C LEU A 32 -20.44 -16.33 3.93
N GLN A 33 -21.77 -16.36 3.79
CA GLN A 33 -22.63 -17.38 4.40
C GLN A 33 -22.42 -18.76 3.76
N GLN A 34 -22.28 -18.85 2.44
CA GLN A 34 -21.94 -20.10 1.74
C GLN A 34 -20.52 -20.59 2.10
N ALA A 35 -19.53 -19.69 2.21
CA ALA A 35 -18.18 -20.06 2.66
C ALA A 35 -18.16 -20.60 4.10
N ARG A 36 -18.98 -20.04 5.00
CA ARG A 36 -19.17 -20.60 6.36
C ARG A 36 -19.84 -21.97 6.35
N GLN A 37 -20.71 -22.24 5.37
CA GLN A 37 -21.40 -23.52 5.25
C GLN A 37 -20.50 -24.63 4.69
N TYR A 38 -19.44 -24.28 3.96
CA TYR A 38 -18.46 -25.22 3.39
C TYR A 38 -17.14 -25.32 4.18
N ASN A 39 -16.87 -24.42 5.11
CA ASN A 39 -15.76 -24.53 6.06
C ASN A 39 -16.02 -25.70 7.03
N GLY A 40 -15.55 -26.90 6.65
CA GLY A 40 -15.68 -28.10 7.47
C GLY A 40 -16.07 -29.39 6.72
N MET A 41 -16.18 -29.37 5.39
CA MET A 41 -16.36 -30.63 4.64
C MET A 41 -15.06 -31.45 4.68
N CYS A 42 -14.99 -32.39 5.60
CA CYS A 42 -13.94 -33.42 5.62
C CYS A 42 -14.34 -34.50 4.61
N LEU A 43 -13.53 -34.74 3.57
CA LEU A 43 -13.73 -35.91 2.73
C LEU A 43 -13.50 -37.16 3.60
N GLN A 44 -14.53 -38.00 3.72
CA GLN A 44 -14.41 -39.26 4.44
C GLN A 44 -13.40 -40.13 3.70
N GLY A 45 -12.33 -40.55 4.39
CA GLY A 45 -11.36 -41.50 3.84
C GLY A 45 -12.04 -42.79 3.39
N PRO A 46 -11.42 -43.56 2.48
CA PRO A 46 -12.01 -44.80 1.98
C PRO A 46 -12.37 -45.76 3.12
N ILE A 47 -13.46 -46.53 2.95
CA ILE A 47 -13.89 -47.56 3.91
C ILE A 47 -12.74 -48.52 4.18
N GLY A 48 -12.42 -48.77 5.45
CA GLY A 48 -11.41 -49.73 5.86
C GLY A 48 -11.73 -51.15 5.35
N LEU A 49 -10.71 -51.91 4.97
CA LEU A 49 -10.89 -53.26 4.46
C LEU A 49 -11.59 -54.16 5.50
N PRO A 50 -12.54 -55.02 5.09
CA PRO A 50 -13.15 -56.01 6.00
C PRO A 50 -12.08 -56.86 6.70
N GLY A 51 -12.33 -57.21 7.97
CA GLY A 51 -11.48 -58.14 8.71
C GLY A 51 -11.37 -59.48 7.99
N ARG A 52 -10.23 -60.16 8.11
CA ARG A 52 -10.07 -61.51 7.55
C ARG A 52 -10.92 -62.50 8.32
N ASP A 53 -11.61 -63.39 7.61
CA ASP A 53 -12.36 -64.48 8.21
C ASP A 53 -11.44 -65.37 9.07
N GLY A 54 -11.96 -65.85 10.21
CA GLY A 54 -11.24 -66.76 11.08
C GLY A 54 -11.00 -68.11 10.40
N ASN A 55 -9.83 -68.72 10.63
CA ASN A 55 -9.54 -70.05 10.10
C ASN A 55 -10.48 -71.10 10.70
N PRO A 56 -10.95 -72.10 9.92
CA PRO A 56 -11.76 -73.19 10.44
C PRO A 56 -11.06 -73.96 11.56
N GLY A 57 -11.78 -74.27 12.64
CA GLY A 57 -11.28 -75.09 13.73
C GLY A 57 -11.02 -76.54 13.29
N ILE A 58 -10.00 -77.18 13.85
CA ILE A 58 -9.71 -78.59 13.59
C ILE A 58 -10.77 -79.47 14.28
N ASN A 59 -11.14 -80.60 13.68
CA ASN A 59 -12.11 -81.52 14.27
C ASN A 59 -11.55 -82.24 15.52
N GLY A 60 -12.15 -82.02 16.69
CA GLY A 60 -12.03 -82.94 17.85
C GLY A 60 -12.18 -82.31 19.24
N ILE A 61 -13.05 -82.92 20.06
CA ILE A 61 -13.45 -82.60 21.46
C ILE A 61 -14.39 -81.37 21.53
N PRO A 62 -15.53 -81.38 22.29
CA PRO A 62 -16.40 -80.20 22.42
C PRO A 62 -15.62 -78.97 22.91
N GLY A 63 -15.20 -78.13 21.96
CA GLY A 63 -14.39 -76.96 22.22
C GLY A 63 -15.24 -75.82 22.78
N THR A 64 -14.66 -75.06 23.69
CA THR A 64 -15.15 -73.72 24.03
C THR A 64 -15.38 -72.90 22.76
N PRO A 65 -16.45 -72.08 22.67
CA PRO A 65 -16.74 -71.26 21.49
C PRO A 65 -15.48 -70.56 20.97
N GLY A 66 -15.28 -70.60 19.65
CA GLY A 66 -14.15 -69.95 19.00
C GLY A 66 -14.08 -68.47 19.40
N ILE A 67 -12.87 -67.98 19.68
CA ILE A 67 -12.66 -66.60 20.09
C ILE A 67 -13.12 -65.69 18.93
N PRO A 68 -13.99 -64.69 19.16
CA PRO A 68 -14.37 -63.74 18.12
C PRO A 68 -13.13 -63.13 17.45
N GLY A 69 -13.19 -62.94 16.13
CA GLY A 69 -12.13 -62.29 15.38
C GLY A 69 -11.81 -60.90 15.93
N ARG A 70 -10.54 -60.49 15.89
CA ARG A 70 -10.17 -59.13 16.29
C ARG A 70 -10.78 -58.11 15.32
N ASP A 71 -11.32 -57.04 15.88
CA ASP A 71 -11.78 -55.89 15.10
C ASP A 71 -10.67 -55.37 14.18
N GLY A 72 -11.05 -54.96 12.97
CA GLY A 72 -10.12 -54.35 12.02
C GLY A 72 -9.49 -53.07 12.57
N LEU A 73 -8.31 -52.72 12.07
CA LEU A 73 -7.66 -51.46 12.43
C LEU A 73 -8.55 -50.29 12.01
N LYS A 74 -8.79 -49.36 12.94
CA LYS A 74 -9.51 -48.11 12.67
C LYS A 74 -8.75 -47.33 11.59
N GLY A 75 -9.45 -46.91 10.53
CA GLY A 75 -8.87 -46.10 9.46
C GLY A 75 -8.28 -44.78 9.98
N GLU A 76 -7.28 -44.26 9.27
CA GLU A 76 -6.65 -42.97 9.59
C GLU A 76 -7.65 -41.82 9.48
N LYS A 77 -7.51 -40.81 10.36
CA LYS A 77 -8.35 -39.61 10.33
C LYS A 77 -7.97 -38.79 9.09
N GLY A 78 -8.94 -38.51 8.21
CA GLY A 78 -8.72 -37.64 7.05
C GLY A 78 -8.25 -36.24 7.44
N GLU A 79 -7.38 -35.65 6.62
CA GLU A 79 -6.87 -34.29 6.80
C GLU A 79 -7.89 -33.26 6.30
N CYS A 80 -8.06 -32.16 7.06
CA CYS A 80 -8.90 -31.05 6.64
C CYS A 80 -8.09 -30.12 5.72
N MET A 81 -8.56 -29.86 4.50
CA MET A 81 -8.00 -28.80 3.68
C MET A 81 -8.40 -27.44 4.27
N GLN A 82 -7.40 -26.61 4.61
CA GLN A 82 -7.61 -25.26 5.07
C GLN A 82 -7.36 -24.32 3.88
N GLU A 83 -8.42 -23.89 3.21
CA GLU A 83 -8.28 -22.82 2.21
C GLU A 83 -7.98 -21.51 2.96
N SER A 84 -6.73 -21.04 2.89
CA SER A 84 -6.39 -19.68 3.27
C SER A 84 -6.89 -18.75 2.17
N PHE A 85 -8.02 -18.09 2.39
CA PHE A 85 -8.36 -16.91 1.61
C PHE A 85 -7.32 -15.83 1.91
N GLU A 86 -6.29 -15.75 1.08
CA GLU A 86 -5.35 -14.63 1.10
C GLU A 86 -6.18 -13.35 0.91
N GLU A 87 -6.07 -12.43 1.87
CA GLU A 87 -6.91 -11.23 1.90
C GLU A 87 -6.68 -10.46 0.60
N SER A 88 -7.72 -10.38 -0.24
CA SER A 88 -7.58 -9.86 -1.60
C SER A 88 -7.03 -8.43 -1.56
N TRP A 89 -5.98 -8.18 -2.35
CA TRP A 89 -5.31 -6.89 -2.36
C TRP A 89 -6.28 -5.79 -2.81
N THR A 90 -6.75 -4.99 -1.85
CA THR A 90 -7.54 -3.79 -2.15
C THR A 90 -6.61 -2.64 -2.54
N PRO A 91 -6.84 -1.98 -3.69
CA PRO A 91 -6.07 -0.81 -4.09
C PRO A 91 -6.22 0.30 -3.04
N ASN A 92 -5.08 0.85 -2.60
CA ASN A 92 -5.04 2.03 -1.76
C ASN A 92 -4.15 3.07 -2.43
N TYR A 93 -4.74 4.16 -2.92
CA TYR A 93 -4.02 5.23 -3.59
C TYR A 93 -4.63 6.59 -3.24
N LYS A 94 -3.81 7.64 -3.33
CA LYS A 94 -4.21 9.02 -3.11
C LYS A 94 -3.49 9.93 -4.09
N GLN A 95 -4.21 10.94 -4.59
CA GLN A 95 -3.63 12.03 -5.36
C GLN A 95 -3.87 13.35 -4.63
N CYS A 96 -2.79 14.04 -4.27
CA CYS A 96 -2.84 15.45 -3.91
C CYS A 96 -2.51 16.29 -5.16
N SER A 97 -3.21 17.40 -5.35
CA SER A 97 -3.07 18.24 -6.54
C SER A 97 -3.14 19.71 -6.16
N TRP A 98 -2.31 20.51 -6.83
CA TRP A 98 -2.21 21.94 -6.63
C TRP A 98 -2.35 22.64 -7.98
N SER A 99 -3.13 23.72 -8.02
CA SER A 99 -3.29 24.56 -9.21
C SER A 99 -2.04 25.39 -9.51
N ALA A 100 -1.25 25.74 -8.49
CA ALA A 100 0.04 26.40 -8.59
C ALA A 100 0.92 26.08 -7.36
N LEU A 101 2.14 25.56 -7.58
CA LEU A 101 3.17 25.36 -6.54
C LEU A 101 4.33 26.35 -6.67
N ASN A 102 4.13 27.44 -7.41
CA ASN A 102 5.18 28.41 -7.74
C ASN A 102 5.44 29.41 -6.60
N TYR A 103 5.97 28.91 -5.47
CA TYR A 103 6.26 29.72 -4.29
C TYR A 103 7.70 30.27 -4.24
N GLY A 104 8.50 30.06 -5.30
CA GLY A 104 9.89 30.51 -5.34
C GLY A 104 10.80 29.76 -4.35
N ILE A 105 10.49 28.51 -4.04
CA ILE A 105 11.27 27.69 -3.13
C ILE A 105 12.45 27.08 -3.89
N ASP A 106 13.65 27.56 -3.58
CA ASP A 106 14.92 27.05 -4.12
C ASP A 106 15.50 25.89 -3.31
N LEU A 107 15.19 25.85 -2.00
CA LEU A 107 15.66 24.85 -1.04
C LEU A 107 14.57 24.64 0.02
N GLY A 108 14.25 23.38 0.32
CA GLY A 108 13.30 23.01 1.36
C GLY A 108 12.06 22.27 0.86
N LYS A 109 11.06 22.17 1.74
CA LYS A 109 9.81 21.44 1.49
C LYS A 109 8.95 22.22 0.51
N ILE A 110 8.60 21.59 -0.61
CA ILE A 110 7.73 22.21 -1.64
C ILE A 110 6.27 21.95 -1.32
N ALA A 111 5.92 20.68 -1.06
CA ALA A 111 4.56 20.26 -0.82
C ALA A 111 4.52 18.94 -0.05
N GLU A 112 3.37 18.67 0.59
CA GLU A 112 3.15 17.51 1.45
C GLU A 112 1.75 16.92 1.20
N CYS A 113 1.65 15.60 1.25
CA CYS A 113 0.44 14.83 1.06
C CYS A 113 0.40 13.68 2.08
N THR A 114 -0.34 13.85 3.18
CA THR A 114 -0.52 12.79 4.18
C THR A 114 -1.29 11.61 3.58
N PHE A 115 -0.80 10.40 3.77
CA PHE A 115 -1.38 9.15 3.25
C PHE A 115 -1.59 8.16 4.38
N THR A 116 -2.70 7.43 4.37
CA THR A 116 -2.95 6.35 5.32
C THR A 116 -2.49 5.04 4.69
N LYS A 117 -1.34 4.54 5.12
CA LYS A 117 -0.81 3.23 4.72
C LYS A 117 -1.50 2.13 5.53
N MET A 118 -2.06 1.14 4.84
CA MET A 118 -2.91 0.13 5.47
C MET A 118 -2.12 -1.08 5.99
N ARG A 119 -1.02 -1.44 5.32
CA ARG A 119 -0.29 -2.69 5.57
C ARG A 119 1.19 -2.40 5.83
N THR A 120 1.74 -2.97 6.90
CA THR A 120 3.18 -2.84 7.23
C THR A 120 4.06 -3.55 6.21
N ASN A 121 3.64 -4.73 5.74
CA ASN A 121 4.36 -5.46 4.70
C ASN A 121 3.90 -5.07 3.28
N SER A 122 4.12 -3.82 2.93
CA SER A 122 3.82 -3.28 1.59
C SER A 122 4.74 -2.11 1.26
N ALA A 123 4.85 -1.74 0.00
CA ALA A 123 5.65 -0.60 -0.44
C ALA A 123 4.76 0.60 -0.79
N LEU A 124 5.33 1.81 -0.79
CA LEU A 124 4.67 3.01 -1.32
C LEU A 124 5.35 3.42 -2.63
N ARG A 125 4.62 3.37 -3.73
CA ARG A 125 5.03 4.01 -4.99
C ARG A 125 4.60 5.46 -4.93
N VAL A 126 5.53 6.37 -5.16
CA VAL A 126 5.27 7.81 -5.18
C VAL A 126 5.67 8.40 -6.52
N LEU A 127 4.89 9.36 -6.99
CA LEU A 127 5.14 10.12 -8.21
C LEU A 127 4.80 11.59 -7.95
N PHE A 128 5.79 12.45 -8.10
CA PHE A 128 5.57 13.87 -8.32
C PHE A 128 5.50 14.12 -9.82
N SER A 129 4.52 14.90 -10.27
CA SER A 129 4.46 15.42 -11.64
C SER A 129 4.18 16.90 -11.60
N GLY A 130 5.08 17.69 -12.20
CA GLY A 130 4.95 19.15 -12.23
C GLY A 130 6.06 19.81 -13.03
N SER A 131 5.89 21.09 -13.34
CA SER A 131 6.92 21.89 -14.00
C SER A 131 8.14 22.04 -13.10
N LEU A 132 9.30 21.59 -13.55
CA LEU A 132 10.59 21.81 -12.87
C LEU A 132 11.47 22.70 -13.75
N ARG A 133 12.31 23.51 -13.11
CA ARG A 133 13.32 24.31 -13.78
C ARG A 133 14.51 24.51 -12.86
N LEU A 134 15.70 24.42 -13.43
CA LEU A 134 16.95 24.90 -12.87
C LEU A 134 17.50 26.02 -13.76
N LYS A 135 17.98 27.12 -13.17
CA LYS A 135 18.65 28.20 -13.89
C LYS A 135 19.93 28.60 -13.16
N CYS A 136 21.00 28.77 -13.92
CA CYS A 136 22.28 29.24 -13.41
C CYS A 136 23.13 29.85 -14.53
N ARG A 137 24.15 30.64 -14.14
CA ARG A 137 25.12 31.24 -15.07
C ARG A 137 26.27 30.30 -15.39
N ASN A 138 26.78 29.59 -14.37
CA ASN A 138 27.79 28.55 -14.50
C ASN A 138 27.12 27.19 -14.25
N ALA A 139 27.83 26.10 -14.57
CA ALA A 139 27.40 24.75 -14.25
C ALA A 139 26.86 24.63 -12.81
N CYS A 140 25.63 24.13 -12.67
CA CYS A 140 24.94 24.00 -11.40
C CYS A 140 24.08 22.74 -11.34
N CYS A 141 23.62 22.41 -10.13
CA CYS A 141 22.79 21.24 -9.91
C CYS A 141 21.82 21.45 -8.75
N GLN A 142 20.61 20.91 -8.90
CA GLN A 142 19.63 20.79 -7.82
C GLN A 142 18.91 19.44 -7.93
N ARG A 143 18.52 18.91 -6.77
CA ARG A 143 17.82 17.63 -6.65
C ARG A 143 16.42 17.84 -6.12
N TRP A 144 15.45 17.14 -6.68
CA TRP A 144 14.09 17.04 -6.15
C TRP A 144 13.88 15.64 -5.60
N TYR A 145 13.41 15.52 -4.37
CA TYR A 145 13.40 14.23 -3.69
C TYR A 145 12.20 14.07 -2.75
N PHE A 146 11.87 12.82 -2.44
CA PHE A 146 10.79 12.48 -1.51
C PHE A 146 11.31 12.19 -0.11
N THR A 147 10.48 12.57 0.87
CA THR A 147 10.61 12.13 2.26
C THR A 147 9.31 11.51 2.74
N PHE A 148 9.43 10.58 3.68
CA PHE A 148 8.34 9.92 4.39
C PHE A 148 8.52 10.20 5.89
N ASN A 149 7.57 10.90 6.51
CA ASN A 149 7.68 11.36 7.90
C ASN A 149 8.96 12.16 8.17
N GLY A 150 9.38 12.98 7.20
CA GLY A 150 10.57 13.82 7.28
C GLY A 150 11.91 13.12 7.00
N ALA A 151 11.93 11.80 6.77
CA ALA A 151 13.12 11.05 6.41
C ALA A 151 13.13 10.67 4.93
N GLU A 152 14.31 10.69 4.28
CA GLU A 152 14.47 10.14 2.93
C GLU A 152 14.24 8.63 2.92
N CYS A 153 13.85 8.09 1.77
CA CYS A 153 13.69 6.65 1.64
C CYS A 153 15.01 5.91 1.85
N SER A 154 15.01 4.91 2.72
CA SER A 154 16.19 4.09 3.03
C SER A 154 16.26 2.79 2.24
N GLY A 155 15.13 2.33 1.67
CA GLY A 155 15.05 1.05 0.96
C GLY A 155 14.14 1.12 -0.26
N PRO A 156 14.61 0.83 -1.48
CA PRO A 156 15.98 0.40 -1.80
C PRO A 156 17.02 1.53 -1.79
N LEU A 157 16.64 2.75 -2.18
CA LEU A 157 17.48 3.95 -2.24
C LEU A 157 16.60 5.21 -2.08
N PRO A 158 17.19 6.39 -1.84
CA PRO A 158 16.46 7.66 -1.92
C PRO A 158 15.74 7.83 -3.25
N ILE A 159 14.54 8.41 -3.21
CA ILE A 159 13.73 8.68 -4.40
C ILE A 159 13.97 10.13 -4.80
N GLU A 160 14.74 10.33 -5.86
CA GLU A 160 15.12 11.66 -6.33
C GLU A 160 15.22 11.77 -7.85
N ALA A 161 15.12 13.01 -8.33
CA ALA A 161 15.49 13.41 -9.68
C ALA A 161 16.48 14.57 -9.59
N ILE A 162 17.58 14.44 -10.31
CA ILE A 162 18.63 15.45 -10.35
C ILE A 162 18.53 16.19 -11.68
N ILE A 163 18.55 17.52 -11.60
CA ILE A 163 18.73 18.36 -12.77
C ILE A 163 20.12 18.98 -12.65
N TYR A 164 20.98 18.62 -13.59
CA TYR A 164 22.22 19.32 -13.87
C TYR A 164 21.97 20.28 -15.02
N LEU A 165 22.52 21.48 -14.91
CA LEU A 165 22.52 22.46 -15.99
C LEU A 165 23.92 23.02 -16.14
N ASP A 166 24.51 22.82 -17.31
CA ASP A 166 25.67 23.60 -17.74
C ASP A 166 25.19 24.89 -18.44
N GLN A 167 26.05 25.91 -18.44
CA GLN A 167 25.74 27.24 -18.97
C GLN A 167 25.14 27.19 -20.39
N GLY A 168 24.31 28.19 -20.73
CA GLY A 168 23.87 28.43 -22.11
C GLY A 168 25.05 28.86 -23.00
N SER A 169 24.79 29.51 -24.14
CA SER A 169 25.89 30.03 -24.97
C SER A 169 26.69 31.08 -24.18
N PRO A 170 27.99 30.85 -23.91
CA PRO A 170 28.86 31.81 -23.23
C PRO A 170 29.05 33.07 -24.08
N GLU A 171 29.12 32.89 -25.39
CA GLU A 171 29.26 33.93 -26.41
C GLU A 171 28.07 34.90 -26.41
N LEU A 172 26.87 34.39 -26.13
CA LEU A 172 25.63 35.17 -26.10
C LEU A 172 25.19 35.58 -24.69
N ASN A 173 25.99 35.30 -23.64
CA ASN A 173 25.66 35.56 -22.23
C ASN A 173 24.24 35.08 -21.86
N SER A 174 23.87 33.90 -22.37
CA SER A 174 22.52 33.35 -22.28
C SER A 174 22.42 32.29 -21.18
N THR A 175 21.25 32.18 -20.55
CA THR A 175 20.95 31.10 -19.59
C THR A 175 19.77 30.29 -20.07
N ILE A 176 19.82 28.97 -19.91
CA ILE A 176 18.70 28.10 -20.22
C ILE A 176 17.62 28.32 -19.15
N ASN A 177 16.41 28.69 -19.59
CA ASN A 177 15.28 28.99 -18.70
C ASN A 177 14.03 28.23 -19.16
N ILE A 178 14.14 26.90 -19.22
CA ILE A 178 13.06 26.03 -19.70
C ILE A 178 12.32 25.46 -18.48
N HIS A 179 11.05 25.84 -18.35
CA HIS A 179 10.11 25.21 -17.44
C HIS A 179 9.50 23.99 -18.12
N ARG A 180 9.82 22.79 -17.65
CA ARG A 180 9.36 21.54 -18.26
C ARG A 180 8.68 20.65 -17.23
N THR A 181 7.51 20.13 -17.59
CA THR A 181 6.88 19.06 -16.80
C THR A 181 7.84 17.88 -16.70
N SER A 182 8.22 17.58 -15.47
CA SER A 182 9.13 16.51 -15.12
C SER A 182 8.49 15.64 -14.03
N SER A 183 9.01 14.44 -13.85
CA SER A 183 8.60 13.52 -12.81
C SER A 183 9.73 13.24 -11.84
N VAL A 184 9.36 13.05 -10.57
CA VAL A 184 10.19 12.41 -9.55
C VAL A 184 9.40 11.19 -9.11
N GLU A 185 9.94 10.00 -9.26
CA GLU A 185 9.19 8.79 -8.93
C GLU A 185 10.07 7.68 -8.38
N GLY A 186 9.47 6.80 -7.60
CA GLY A 186 10.14 5.64 -7.06
C GLY A 186 9.25 4.83 -6.13
N LEU A 187 9.82 3.76 -5.61
CA LEU A 187 9.20 2.84 -4.66
C LEU A 187 9.96 2.93 -3.33
N CYS A 188 9.25 3.08 -2.22
CA CYS A 188 9.84 3.06 -0.89
C CYS A 188 9.29 1.93 -0.03
N GLU A 189 10.20 1.20 0.60
CA GLU A 189 9.93 0.09 1.51
C GLU A 189 10.29 0.43 2.96
N GLY A 190 9.84 -0.39 3.90
CA GLY A 190 10.19 -0.27 5.32
C GLY A 190 9.37 0.77 6.09
N ILE A 191 8.34 1.34 5.46
CA ILE A 191 7.40 2.28 6.09
C ILE A 191 6.30 1.46 6.78
N ASN A 192 6.11 1.68 8.09
CA ASN A 192 5.05 1.02 8.85
C ASN A 192 3.65 1.48 8.44
N ALA A 193 2.64 0.63 8.66
CA ALA A 193 1.24 1.04 8.52
C ALA A 193 0.91 2.22 9.46
N GLY A 194 -0.02 3.07 9.04
CA GLY A 194 -0.42 4.28 9.75
C GLY A 194 -0.44 5.52 8.86
N LEU A 195 -0.49 6.70 9.50
CA LEU A 195 -0.36 7.97 8.79
C LEU A 195 1.09 8.19 8.38
N VAL A 196 1.29 8.53 7.11
CA VAL A 196 2.59 8.79 6.51
C VAL A 196 2.55 10.15 5.82
N ASP A 197 3.38 11.08 6.25
CA ASP A 197 3.54 12.37 5.60
C ASP A 197 4.53 12.22 4.44
N VAL A 198 3.99 12.19 3.22
CA VAL A 198 4.78 12.12 1.99
C VAL A 198 4.99 13.53 1.47
N ALA A 199 6.24 13.97 1.44
CA ALA A 199 6.59 15.32 1.00
C ALA A 199 7.63 15.32 -0.11
N VAL A 200 7.51 16.28 -1.03
CA VAL A 200 8.49 16.56 -2.07
C VAL A 200 9.30 17.79 -1.68
N TRP A 201 10.61 17.68 -1.85
CA TRP A 201 11.61 18.67 -1.46
C TRP A 201 12.49 19.05 -2.63
N VAL A 202 13.09 20.23 -2.56
CA VAL A 202 14.23 20.62 -3.39
C VAL A 202 15.47 20.81 -2.50
N GLY A 203 16.60 20.29 -2.95
CA GLY A 203 17.86 20.30 -2.22
C GLY A 203 19.07 20.49 -3.14
N THR A 204 20.25 20.50 -2.53
CA THR A 204 21.53 20.66 -3.23
C THR A 204 22.11 19.32 -3.67
N CYS A 205 22.86 19.32 -4.77
CA CYS A 205 23.71 18.19 -5.15
C CYS A 205 25.05 18.22 -4.39
N SER A 206 25.79 17.12 -4.39
CA SER A 206 27.11 16.99 -3.74
C SER A 206 28.21 17.79 -4.45
N ASP A 207 28.24 17.76 -5.79
CA ASP A 207 29.44 18.11 -6.56
C ASP A 207 29.32 19.40 -7.40
N TYR A 208 28.21 20.12 -7.26
CA TYR A 208 27.92 21.31 -8.05
C TYR A 208 27.24 22.40 -7.22
N PRO A 209 27.50 23.69 -7.53
CA PRO A 209 26.83 24.79 -6.85
C PRO A 209 25.32 24.76 -7.14
N ARG A 210 24.54 25.32 -6.23
CA ARG A 210 23.10 25.49 -6.41
C ARG A 210 22.78 26.53 -7.48
N GLY A 211 21.68 26.33 -8.18
CA GLY A 211 21.08 27.34 -9.04
C GLY A 211 19.84 27.98 -8.42
N ASP A 212 19.08 28.64 -9.29
CA ASP A 212 17.73 29.16 -9.08
C ASP A 212 16.76 28.08 -9.56
N ALA A 213 16.11 27.40 -8.62
CA ALA A 213 15.17 26.32 -8.87
C ALA A 213 13.73 26.85 -8.87
N SER A 214 12.88 26.24 -9.68
CA SER A 214 11.45 26.53 -9.65
C SER A 214 10.66 25.25 -9.80
N THR A 215 9.53 25.19 -9.08
CA THR A 215 8.57 24.09 -9.12
C THR A 215 7.17 24.63 -9.38
N GLY A 216 6.42 24.00 -10.29
CA GLY A 216 5.01 24.29 -10.54
C GLY A 216 4.73 25.63 -11.27
N TRP A 217 5.66 26.15 -12.06
CA TRP A 217 5.45 27.41 -12.81
C TRP A 217 4.32 27.27 -13.85
N ASN A 218 3.28 28.08 -13.66
CA ASN A 218 2.10 28.20 -14.54
C ASN A 218 1.49 26.83 -14.95
N SER A 219 1.61 25.84 -14.07
CA SER A 219 1.13 24.49 -14.30
C SER A 219 0.59 23.90 -13.01
N VAL A 220 -0.34 22.97 -13.17
CA VAL A 220 -0.74 22.09 -12.08
C VAL A 220 0.45 21.22 -11.65
N SER A 221 0.46 20.82 -10.39
CA SER A 221 1.41 19.84 -9.85
C SER A 221 0.66 18.80 -9.04
N ARG A 222 1.19 17.58 -8.98
CA ARG A 222 0.51 16.46 -8.32
C ARG A 222 1.52 15.56 -7.61
N ILE A 223 1.11 15.03 -6.46
CA ILE A 223 1.74 13.87 -5.82
C ILE A 223 0.73 12.74 -5.89
N ILE A 224 1.11 11.60 -6.47
CA ILE A 224 0.34 10.36 -6.50
C ILE A 224 1.07 9.37 -5.61
N ILE A 225 0.33 8.73 -4.71
CA ILE A 225 0.83 7.75 -3.74
C ILE A 225 0.00 6.49 -3.92
N GLU A 226 0.65 5.36 -4.16
CA GLU A 226 0.03 4.06 -4.33
C GLU A 226 0.67 3.07 -3.35
N GLU A 227 -0.13 2.38 -2.55
CA GLU A 227 0.33 1.25 -1.77
C GLU A 227 0.36 0.02 -2.68
N LEU A 228 1.47 -0.71 -2.68
CA LEU A 228 1.69 -1.91 -3.51
C LEU A 228 2.08 -3.11 -2.64
N PRO A 229 1.63 -4.33 -2.99
CA PRO A 229 2.11 -5.54 -2.32
C PRO A 229 3.61 -5.73 -2.59
N LYS A 230 4.29 -6.41 -1.68
CA LYS A 230 5.68 -6.88 -1.91
C LYS A 230 5.69 -8.23 -2.59
#